data_AF-A0A382KT61-F1
#
_entry.id   AF-A0A382KT61-F1
#
_cell.length_a   1.000
_cell.length_b   1.000
_cell.length_c   1.000
_cell.angle_alpha   90.00
_cell.angle_beta   90.00
_cell.angle_gamma   90.00
#
_symmetry.space_group_name_H-M   'P 1'
#
loop_
_entity.id
_entity.type
_entity.pdbx_description
1 polymer ?
#
loop_
_entity_poly.entity_id
_entity_poly.type
_entity_poly.pdbx_seq_one_letter_code
_entity_poly.pdbx_strand_id
1 'polypeptide(L)'
;MWLLAACGGGTGEEAAVSTSVPVVLVEVPDLVGETTGFAHGAADMAGLSLLVVESPDLVGDPDVVVGQLPAAGEVVEQWSSLVVRVPSPPVRLPEVVELSPEAEVLLEEDSDLRVGEAARVVAAEVLEDDPEVEHNPFAVMVRFDLSLSVNQIEAALADIGGSVVGESLDGEGLYLIETLADPEEAVEILEDKEVVVSAGVDTVVHLTEASNDPQLNSQWGLGPAPGVNAFPAWDVTTGGGVVVAVIDSGVDFGHPDLAGNLWTNPGEVPNNGLDDDNNGLIDDFYGFDFHNWDGDPSDDNGHGTHVAGTIAAVANNALGVAGVAPGVRIMPIKVSNANGA
;
A
#
# COMPACT_ATOMS: atom_id res chain seq x y z
N MET A 1 -34.69 27.47 40.68
CA MET A 1 -35.41 27.87 41.92
C MET A 1 -34.37 28.45 42.87
N TRP A 2 -34.55 29.67 43.36
CA TRP A 2 -33.58 30.43 44.15
C TRP A 2 -33.37 29.86 45.56
N LEU A 3 -32.15 29.94 46.11
CA LEU A 3 -31.93 30.43 47.48
C LEU A 3 -30.48 30.96 47.69
N LEU A 4 -30.38 32.02 48.49
CA LEU A 4 -29.20 32.83 48.86
C LEU A 4 -28.93 32.71 50.38
N ALA A 5 -27.69 33.06 50.78
CA ALA A 5 -27.18 33.42 52.14
C ALA A 5 -26.64 32.26 53.03
N ALA A 6 -25.56 32.37 53.83
CA ALA A 6 -24.77 33.51 54.32
C ALA A 6 -23.35 33.10 54.82
N CYS A 7 -22.48 34.12 54.91
CA CYS A 7 -21.19 34.36 55.61
C CYS A 7 -20.52 33.34 56.57
N GLY A 8 -19.17 33.33 56.54
CA GLY A 8 -18.31 33.01 57.69
C GLY A 8 -16.85 32.74 57.29
N GLY A 9 -15.90 33.58 57.71
CA GLY A 9 -14.47 33.47 57.37
C GLY A 9 -13.70 32.39 58.13
N GLY A 10 -12.54 32.00 57.59
CA GLY A 10 -11.60 31.11 58.26
C GLY A 10 -10.58 30.53 57.29
N THR A 11 -9.33 30.52 57.70
CA THR A 11 -8.12 30.19 56.95
C THR A 11 -7.96 28.70 56.62
N GLY A 12 -7.47 28.41 55.42
CA GLY A 12 -6.66 27.23 55.10
C GLY A 12 -7.42 25.95 54.78
N GLU A 13 -7.49 25.60 53.50
CA GLU A 13 -7.24 24.25 52.98
C GLU A 13 -7.21 24.36 51.45
N GLU A 14 -6.20 23.76 50.82
CA GLU A 14 -6.20 23.55 49.38
C GLU A 14 -7.49 22.80 49.02
N ALA A 15 -8.37 23.43 48.25
CA ALA A 15 -9.50 22.75 47.67
C ALA A 15 -8.95 21.73 46.68
N ALA A 16 -8.85 20.47 47.13
CA ALA A 16 -8.76 19.34 46.22
C ALA A 16 -9.97 19.44 45.28
N VAL A 17 -9.72 19.82 44.03
CA VAL A 17 -10.73 19.75 42.98
C VAL A 17 -10.99 18.27 42.77
N SER A 18 -11.98 17.75 43.48
CA SER A 18 -12.57 16.44 43.19
C SER A 18 -13.34 16.58 41.88
N THR A 19 -12.68 16.33 40.76
CA THR A 19 -13.36 16.06 39.49
C THR A 19 -13.99 14.67 39.59
N SER A 20 -15.08 14.54 40.35
CA SER A 20 -15.92 13.35 40.24
C SER A 20 -16.67 13.48 38.92
N VAL A 21 -16.21 12.77 37.89
CA VAL A 21 -16.99 12.58 36.67
C VAL A 21 -18.29 11.88 37.11
N PRO A 22 -19.48 12.49 36.90
CA PRO A 22 -20.73 11.85 37.26
C PRO A 22 -20.90 10.64 36.36
N VAL A 23 -20.78 9.44 36.92
CA VAL A 23 -21.00 8.24 36.13
C VAL A 23 -22.49 7.97 36.04
N VAL A 24 -22.99 7.83 34.80
CA VAL A 24 -24.41 7.61 34.52
C VAL A 24 -24.61 6.10 34.32
N LEU A 25 -25.63 5.54 34.98
CA LEU A 25 -26.06 4.18 34.66
C LEU A 25 -26.87 4.25 33.36
N VAL A 26 -26.41 3.59 32.32
CA VAL A 26 -27.07 3.54 31.01
C VAL A 26 -27.59 2.12 30.78
N GLU A 27 -28.88 1.97 30.53
CA GLU A 27 -29.45 0.70 30.07
C GLU A 27 -29.19 0.57 28.57
N VAL A 28 -28.34 -0.37 28.18
CA VAL A 28 -28.10 -0.69 26.77
C VAL A 28 -29.14 -1.73 26.33
N PRO A 29 -29.92 -1.45 25.27
CA PRO A 29 -30.90 -2.41 24.76
C PRO A 29 -30.21 -3.64 24.15
N ASP A 30 -30.95 -4.75 24.06
CA ASP A 30 -30.48 -5.95 23.35
C ASP A 30 -30.41 -5.64 21.84
N LEU A 31 -29.25 -5.90 21.25
CA LEU A 31 -28.95 -5.62 19.83
C LEU A 31 -28.72 -6.91 19.02
N VAL A 32 -28.95 -8.09 19.62
CA VAL A 32 -28.77 -9.39 18.94
C VAL A 32 -29.67 -9.47 17.70
N GLY A 33 -29.09 -9.64 16.51
CA GLY A 33 -29.82 -9.84 15.26
C GLY A 33 -30.48 -8.59 14.67
N GLU A 34 -30.16 -7.40 15.19
CA GLU A 34 -30.70 -6.14 14.74
C GLU A 34 -29.81 -5.43 13.70
N THR A 35 -30.42 -4.56 12.88
CA THR A 35 -29.72 -3.85 11.78
C THR A 35 -28.76 -2.75 12.27
N THR A 36 -27.79 -2.37 11.44
CA THR A 36 -26.86 -1.23 11.63
C THR A 36 -27.59 0.07 11.97
N GLY A 37 -28.75 0.31 11.34
CA GLY A 37 -29.59 1.49 11.59
C GLY A 37 -30.32 1.46 12.94
N PHE A 38 -30.75 0.28 13.41
CA PHE A 38 -31.35 0.12 14.74
C PHE A 38 -30.32 0.36 15.84
N ALA A 39 -29.11 -0.18 15.69
CA ALA A 39 -28.02 0.00 16.64
C ALA A 39 -27.64 1.49 16.81
N HIS A 40 -27.54 2.25 15.72
CA HIS A 40 -27.29 3.70 15.76
C HIS A 40 -28.37 4.46 16.54
N GLY A 41 -29.65 4.21 16.24
CA GLY A 41 -30.76 4.88 16.93
C GLY A 41 -30.81 4.57 18.43
N ALA A 42 -30.46 3.35 18.83
CA ALA A 42 -30.37 2.94 20.23
C ALA A 42 -29.21 3.65 20.97
N ALA A 43 -28.04 3.75 20.35
CA ALA A 43 -26.87 4.42 20.93
C ALA A 43 -27.09 5.93 21.10
N ASP A 44 -27.72 6.58 20.12
CA ASP A 44 -28.07 8.01 20.19
C ASP A 44 -29.03 8.32 21.36
N MET A 45 -30.04 7.48 21.57
CA MET A 45 -30.96 7.62 22.71
C MET A 45 -30.27 7.44 24.06
N ALA A 46 -29.21 6.63 24.09
CA ALA A 46 -28.42 6.33 25.27
C ALA A 46 -27.27 7.34 25.51
N GLY A 47 -27.00 8.25 24.56
CA GLY A 47 -25.89 9.20 24.63
C GLY A 47 -24.51 8.52 24.53
N LEU A 48 -24.45 7.40 23.82
CA LEU A 48 -23.25 6.59 23.61
C LEU A 48 -22.68 6.81 22.21
N SER A 49 -21.36 6.75 22.10
CA SER A 49 -20.69 6.71 20.79
C SER A 49 -20.68 5.26 20.30
N LEU A 50 -21.26 4.98 19.14
CA LEU A 50 -21.32 3.62 18.58
C LEU A 50 -20.23 3.41 17.52
N LEU A 51 -19.50 2.30 17.66
CA LEU A 51 -18.66 1.74 16.62
C LEU A 51 -19.33 0.45 16.12
N VAL A 52 -19.73 0.42 14.85
CA VAL A 52 -20.31 -0.79 14.25
C VAL A 52 -19.25 -1.51 13.43
N VAL A 53 -19.08 -2.81 13.68
CA VAL A 53 -18.14 -3.67 12.96
C VAL A 53 -18.92 -4.74 12.22
N GLU A 54 -19.07 -4.61 10.91
CA GLU A 54 -19.67 -5.63 10.06
C GLU A 54 -18.67 -6.78 9.86
N SER A 55 -19.14 -8.02 9.94
CA SER A 55 -18.27 -9.20 9.89
C SER A 55 -18.90 -10.30 9.03
N PRO A 56 -18.20 -10.78 7.98
CA PRO A 56 -18.66 -11.87 7.13
C PRO A 56 -18.67 -13.23 7.87
N ASP A 57 -17.67 -13.47 8.75
CA ASP A 57 -17.46 -14.76 9.45
C ASP A 57 -18.52 -15.18 10.51
N LEU A 58 -19.73 -14.59 10.50
CA LEU A 58 -20.73 -14.76 11.56
C LEU A 58 -21.88 -15.73 11.21
N VAL A 59 -21.83 -16.42 10.07
CA VAL A 59 -22.91 -17.32 9.65
C VAL A 59 -22.80 -18.69 10.34
N GLY A 60 -23.57 -18.89 11.42
CA GLY A 60 -23.83 -20.23 11.99
C GLY A 60 -23.75 -20.37 13.52
N ASP A 61 -23.37 -19.34 14.26
CA ASP A 61 -23.27 -19.41 15.73
C ASP A 61 -24.53 -18.83 16.41
N PRO A 62 -25.31 -19.60 17.19
CA PRO A 62 -26.47 -19.09 17.92
C PRO A 62 -26.10 -18.10 19.04
N ASP A 63 -24.81 -17.88 19.33
CA ASP A 63 -24.29 -16.98 20.36
C ASP A 63 -23.66 -15.67 19.79
N VAL A 64 -24.00 -15.24 18.56
CA VAL A 64 -23.45 -14.01 17.95
C VAL A 64 -23.97 -12.72 18.62
N VAL A 65 -23.26 -12.31 19.67
CA VAL A 65 -22.85 -10.93 19.99
C VAL A 65 -21.46 -11.01 20.60
N VAL A 66 -20.46 -10.32 20.07
CA VAL A 66 -19.16 -10.22 20.77
C VAL A 66 -18.59 -8.82 20.71
N GLY A 67 -18.92 -8.00 21.70
CA GLY A 67 -18.20 -6.76 21.93
C GLY A 67 -18.87 -5.63 22.73
N GLN A 68 -19.88 -5.88 23.55
CA GLN A 68 -20.41 -4.83 24.42
C GLN A 68 -19.42 -4.53 25.57
N LEU A 69 -18.45 -3.66 25.33
CA LEU A 69 -17.88 -2.89 26.42
C LEU A 69 -18.75 -1.63 26.57
N PRO A 70 -19.48 -1.44 27.68
CA PRO A 70 -19.56 -2.24 28.92
C PRO A 70 -20.77 -3.19 28.99
N ALA A 71 -20.77 -4.11 29.96
CA ALA A 71 -21.85 -5.07 30.17
C ALA A 71 -23.16 -4.39 30.64
N ALA A 72 -24.31 -5.03 30.43
CA ALA A 72 -25.61 -4.50 30.86
C ALA A 72 -25.63 -4.21 32.38
N GLY A 73 -25.96 -2.96 32.74
CA GLY A 73 -25.97 -2.51 34.14
C GLY A 73 -24.62 -2.03 34.66
N GLU A 74 -23.59 -1.93 33.82
CA GLU A 74 -22.34 -1.28 34.19
C GLU A 74 -22.41 0.24 34.11
N VAL A 75 -21.53 0.83 34.90
CA VAL A 75 -21.36 2.25 35.13
C VAL A 75 -20.44 2.76 34.01
N VAL A 76 -21.03 3.45 33.04
CA VAL A 76 -20.34 3.87 31.81
C VAL A 76 -20.01 5.36 31.89
N GLU A 77 -18.78 5.75 31.62
CA GLU A 77 -18.47 7.17 31.47
C GLU A 77 -19.21 7.70 30.24
N GLN A 78 -19.82 8.89 30.37
CA GLN A 78 -20.39 9.58 29.22
C GLN A 78 -19.31 9.65 28.12
N TRP A 79 -19.68 9.35 26.87
CA TRP A 79 -18.77 9.27 25.71
C TRP A 79 -17.92 8.00 25.58
N SER A 80 -18.17 6.96 26.38
CA SER A 80 -17.56 5.65 26.14
C SER A 80 -18.01 5.08 24.79
N SER A 81 -17.10 4.35 24.12
CA SER A 81 -17.36 3.72 22.83
C SER A 81 -17.98 2.34 23.01
N LEU A 82 -19.13 2.11 22.36
CA LEU A 82 -19.83 0.82 22.31
C LEU A 82 -19.48 0.14 20.99
N VAL A 83 -18.93 -1.08 21.02
CA VAL A 83 -18.66 -1.85 19.78
C VAL A 83 -19.79 -2.85 19.55
N VAL A 84 -20.45 -2.79 18.40
CA VAL A 84 -21.51 -3.72 18.02
C VAL A 84 -21.13 -4.42 16.73
N ARG A 85 -21.14 -5.76 16.74
CA ARG A 85 -20.96 -6.57 15.54
C ARG A 85 -22.32 -6.98 15.00
N VAL A 86 -22.56 -6.72 13.72
CA VAL A 86 -23.78 -7.12 13.02
C VAL A 86 -23.44 -8.00 11.82
N PRO A 87 -24.35 -8.89 11.37
CA PRO A 87 -24.15 -9.67 10.16
C PRO A 87 -24.03 -8.75 8.95
N SER A 88 -23.08 -9.02 8.07
CA SER A 88 -22.96 -8.31 6.79
C SER A 88 -24.22 -8.51 5.93
N PRO A 89 -24.63 -7.50 5.14
CA PRO A 89 -25.71 -7.67 4.17
C PRO A 89 -25.32 -8.69 3.08
N PRO A 90 -26.29 -9.24 2.32
CA PRO A 90 -25.97 -10.03 1.12
C PRO A 90 -25.18 -9.20 0.10
N VAL A 91 -24.28 -9.86 -0.63
CA VAL A 91 -23.59 -9.28 -1.79
C VAL A 91 -24.60 -8.82 -2.83
N ARG A 92 -24.29 -7.70 -3.49
CA ARG A 92 -25.10 -7.16 -4.58
C ARG A 92 -24.59 -7.69 -5.91
N LEU A 93 -25.52 -7.93 -6.82
CA LEU A 93 -25.18 -8.26 -8.20
C LEU A 93 -25.03 -6.98 -9.02
N PRO A 94 -24.07 -6.93 -9.96
CA PRO A 94 -23.92 -5.79 -10.86
C PRO A 94 -25.15 -5.57 -11.73
N GLU A 95 -25.52 -4.31 -11.94
CA GLU A 95 -26.66 -3.93 -12.80
C GLU A 95 -26.24 -3.70 -14.26
N VAL A 96 -24.99 -3.28 -14.47
CA VAL A 96 -24.48 -2.82 -15.76
C VAL A 96 -23.39 -3.74 -16.31
N VAL A 97 -22.59 -4.33 -15.41
CA VAL A 97 -21.44 -5.17 -15.75
C VAL A 97 -21.80 -6.64 -15.67
N GLU A 98 -21.17 -7.48 -16.50
CA GLU A 98 -21.29 -8.93 -16.37
C GLU A 98 -20.54 -9.42 -15.12
N LEU A 99 -20.93 -10.59 -14.63
CA LEU A 99 -20.19 -11.25 -13.55
C LEU A 99 -18.82 -11.67 -14.06
N SER A 100 -17.79 -11.61 -13.20
CA SER A 100 -16.51 -12.22 -13.53
C SER A 100 -16.67 -13.75 -13.66
N PRO A 101 -15.84 -14.43 -14.47
CA PRO A 101 -15.86 -15.89 -14.55
C PRO A 101 -15.72 -16.56 -13.19
N GLU A 102 -14.90 -16.00 -12.31
CA GLU A 102 -14.68 -16.47 -10.94
C GLU A 102 -15.95 -16.29 -10.09
N ALA A 103 -16.68 -15.20 -10.27
CA ALA A 103 -17.93 -14.95 -9.57
C ALA A 103 -19.07 -15.87 -10.04
N GLU A 104 -19.12 -16.22 -11.32
CA GLU A 104 -20.08 -17.22 -11.82
C GLU A 104 -19.89 -18.57 -11.14
N VAL A 105 -18.63 -19.03 -11.03
CA VAL A 105 -18.31 -20.28 -10.32
C VAL A 105 -18.65 -20.17 -8.84
N LEU A 106 -18.27 -19.07 -8.19
CA LEU A 106 -18.52 -18.86 -6.77
C LEU A 106 -20.03 -18.89 -6.44
N LEU A 107 -20.87 -18.26 -7.26
CA LEU A 107 -22.32 -18.24 -7.06
C LEU A 107 -23.00 -19.60 -7.31
N GLU A 108 -22.38 -20.49 -8.09
CA GLU A 108 -22.85 -21.88 -8.23
C GLU A 108 -22.59 -22.71 -6.96
N GLU A 109 -21.52 -22.38 -6.22
CA GLU A 109 -21.10 -23.07 -5.00
C GLU A 109 -21.76 -22.49 -3.74
N ASP A 110 -21.86 -21.16 -3.64
CA ASP A 110 -22.49 -20.46 -2.53
C ASP A 110 -23.48 -19.38 -3.00
N SER A 111 -24.76 -19.60 -2.69
CA SER A 111 -25.86 -18.70 -3.04
C SER A 111 -26.21 -17.67 -1.97
N ASP A 112 -25.60 -17.69 -0.77
CA ASP A 112 -25.87 -16.75 0.33
C ASP A 112 -24.68 -15.89 0.72
N LEU A 113 -23.84 -15.53 -0.27
CA LEU A 113 -22.67 -14.68 -0.08
C LEU A 113 -23.00 -13.35 0.61
N ARG A 114 -22.22 -13.04 1.63
CA ARG A 114 -22.31 -11.83 2.46
C ARG A 114 -21.17 -10.89 2.18
N VAL A 115 -21.42 -9.59 2.38
CA VAL A 115 -20.44 -8.55 2.11
C VAL A 115 -19.15 -8.81 2.90
N GLY A 116 -18.05 -8.91 2.18
CA GLY A 116 -16.71 -9.19 2.67
C GLY A 116 -16.28 -10.65 2.58
N GLU A 117 -17.18 -11.61 2.27
CA GLU A 117 -16.81 -13.02 2.09
C GLU A 117 -16.02 -13.24 0.80
N ALA A 118 -16.49 -12.72 -0.33
CA ALA A 118 -15.83 -12.91 -1.61
C ALA A 118 -14.48 -12.20 -1.66
N ALA A 119 -14.44 -10.92 -1.31
CA ALA A 119 -13.26 -10.07 -1.36
C ALA A 119 -12.17 -10.44 -0.35
N ARG A 120 -12.48 -11.16 0.73
CA ARG A 120 -11.48 -11.51 1.77
C ARG A 120 -11.25 -13.00 1.92
N VAL A 121 -12.31 -13.78 2.08
CA VAL A 121 -12.20 -15.21 2.41
C VAL A 121 -11.95 -16.00 1.14
N VAL A 122 -12.83 -15.87 0.14
CA VAL A 122 -12.71 -16.59 -1.13
C VAL A 122 -11.48 -16.09 -1.90
N ALA A 123 -11.26 -14.78 -1.95
CA ALA A 123 -10.07 -14.21 -2.56
C ALA A 123 -8.78 -14.80 -1.97
N ALA A 124 -8.70 -14.99 -0.65
CA ALA A 124 -7.51 -15.59 -0.04
C ALA A 124 -7.30 -17.05 -0.48
N GLU A 125 -8.37 -17.84 -0.61
CA GLU A 125 -8.29 -19.22 -1.12
C GLU A 125 -7.83 -19.25 -2.59
N VAL A 126 -8.38 -18.37 -3.44
CA VAL A 126 -7.96 -18.23 -4.84
C VAL A 126 -6.47 -17.90 -4.95
N LEU A 127 -5.98 -16.98 -4.12
CA LEU A 127 -4.56 -16.58 -4.08
C LEU A 127 -3.65 -17.69 -3.52
N GLU A 128 -4.16 -18.56 -2.65
CA GLU A 128 -3.42 -19.72 -2.15
C GLU A 128 -3.32 -20.83 -3.22
N ASP A 129 -4.36 -21.02 -4.02
CA ASP A 129 -4.46 -22.11 -5.01
C ASP A 129 -3.82 -21.76 -6.36
N ASP A 130 -3.87 -20.50 -6.80
CA ASP A 130 -3.29 -20.05 -8.07
C ASP A 130 -2.29 -18.90 -7.89
N PRO A 131 -0.97 -19.18 -8.00
CA PRO A 131 0.07 -18.16 -7.84
C PRO A 131 0.18 -17.20 -9.03
N GLU A 132 -0.51 -17.43 -10.15
CA GLU A 132 -0.51 -16.55 -11.32
C GLU A 132 -1.60 -15.45 -11.23
N VAL A 133 -2.44 -15.49 -10.21
CA VAL A 133 -3.45 -14.45 -9.97
C VAL A 133 -2.75 -13.14 -9.59
N GLU A 134 -2.89 -12.13 -10.45
CA GLU A 134 -2.21 -10.83 -10.27
C GLU A 134 -3.01 -9.85 -9.39
N HIS A 135 -4.31 -10.07 -9.21
CA HIS A 135 -5.20 -9.21 -8.41
C HIS A 135 -6.38 -9.99 -7.83
N ASN A 136 -7.00 -9.43 -6.79
CA ASN A 136 -8.20 -9.97 -6.16
C ASN A 136 -9.37 -9.98 -7.16
N PRO A 137 -9.92 -11.15 -7.52
CA PRO A 137 -10.98 -11.25 -8.53
C PRO A 137 -12.33 -10.72 -8.05
N PHE A 138 -12.47 -10.42 -6.76
CA PHE A 138 -13.73 -10.02 -6.14
C PHE A 138 -13.66 -8.62 -5.51
N ALA A 139 -12.60 -7.85 -5.78
CA ALA A 139 -12.44 -6.54 -5.16
C ALA A 139 -11.66 -5.53 -5.99
N VAL A 140 -12.01 -4.26 -5.79
CA VAL A 140 -11.30 -3.09 -6.30
C VAL A 140 -11.03 -2.09 -5.17
N MET A 141 -9.97 -1.30 -5.31
CA MET A 141 -9.64 -0.21 -4.42
C MET A 141 -10.20 1.10 -4.97
N VAL A 142 -10.99 1.81 -4.17
CA VAL A 142 -11.64 3.06 -4.60
C VAL A 142 -11.42 4.16 -3.58
N ARG A 143 -10.98 5.32 -4.06
CA ARG A 143 -10.90 6.55 -3.26
C ARG A 143 -12.10 7.44 -3.56
N PHE A 144 -12.83 7.80 -2.52
CA PHE A 144 -13.95 8.74 -2.58
C PHE A 144 -13.55 10.10 -1.98
N ASP A 145 -14.24 11.15 -2.39
CA ASP A 145 -14.14 12.45 -1.71
C ASP A 145 -14.74 12.35 -0.29
N LEU A 146 -14.00 12.78 0.73
CA LEU A 146 -14.39 12.73 2.14
C LEU A 146 -15.67 13.51 2.49
N SER A 147 -16.14 14.37 1.59
CA SER A 147 -17.41 15.11 1.75
C SER A 147 -18.65 14.29 1.38
N LEU A 148 -18.49 13.12 0.77
CA LEU A 148 -19.60 12.28 0.34
C LEU A 148 -20.30 11.59 1.51
N SER A 149 -21.63 11.52 1.42
CA SER A 149 -22.42 10.69 2.32
C SER A 149 -22.38 9.21 1.90
N VAL A 150 -22.64 8.30 2.85
CA VAL A 150 -22.75 6.86 2.58
C VAL A 150 -23.69 6.58 1.41
N ASN A 151 -24.87 7.22 1.36
CA ASN A 151 -25.82 7.02 0.25
C ASN A 151 -25.26 7.41 -1.13
N GLN A 152 -24.35 8.39 -1.19
CA GLN A 152 -23.72 8.79 -2.45
C GLN A 152 -22.65 7.80 -2.88
N ILE A 153 -21.89 7.25 -1.93
CA ILE A 153 -20.93 6.17 -2.17
C ILE A 153 -21.68 4.94 -2.69
N GLU A 154 -22.73 4.51 -1.98
CA GLU A 154 -23.57 3.38 -2.36
C GLU A 154 -24.18 3.53 -3.76
N ALA A 155 -24.64 4.73 -4.11
CA ALA A 155 -25.15 5.02 -5.46
C ALA A 155 -24.05 4.98 -6.53
N ALA A 156 -22.81 5.36 -6.18
CA ALA A 156 -21.68 5.27 -7.09
C ALA A 156 -21.25 3.81 -7.34
N LEU A 157 -21.52 2.90 -6.41
CA LEU A 157 -21.15 1.50 -6.52
C LEU A 157 -22.22 0.62 -7.17
N ALA A 158 -23.45 1.12 -7.33
CA ALA A 158 -24.59 0.33 -7.81
C ALA A 158 -24.36 -0.34 -9.17
N ASP A 159 -23.76 0.36 -10.13
CA ASP A 159 -23.54 -0.16 -11.50
C ASP A 159 -22.68 -1.42 -11.52
N ILE A 160 -21.73 -1.52 -10.59
CA ILE A 160 -20.82 -2.67 -10.44
C ILE A 160 -21.31 -3.66 -9.37
N GLY A 161 -22.46 -3.41 -8.72
CA GLY A 161 -22.90 -4.25 -7.59
C GLY A 161 -21.96 -4.14 -6.37
N GLY A 162 -21.25 -3.02 -6.25
CA GLY A 162 -20.19 -2.86 -5.27
C GLY A 162 -20.71 -2.65 -3.86
N SER A 163 -19.97 -3.15 -2.87
CA SER A 163 -20.22 -2.90 -1.44
C SER A 163 -18.93 -2.53 -0.73
N VAL A 164 -18.98 -1.53 0.16
CA VAL A 164 -17.81 -1.11 0.95
C VAL A 164 -17.47 -2.19 1.98
N VAL A 165 -16.22 -2.62 2.00
CA VAL A 165 -15.74 -3.67 2.91
C VAL A 165 -14.93 -3.07 4.05
N GLY A 166 -15.60 -2.82 5.18
CA GLY A 166 -14.98 -2.28 6.40
C GLY A 166 -14.76 -0.76 6.36
N GLU A 167 -13.79 -0.28 7.15
CA GLU A 167 -13.45 1.15 7.23
C GLU A 167 -12.46 1.57 6.13
N SER A 168 -12.18 2.88 6.07
CA SER A 168 -11.17 3.40 5.17
C SER A 168 -9.78 2.86 5.52
N LEU A 169 -9.05 2.37 4.51
CA LEU A 169 -7.73 1.74 4.66
C LEU A 169 -6.64 2.73 5.10
N ASP A 170 -6.79 4.01 4.77
CA ASP A 170 -5.81 5.07 5.08
C ASP A 170 -6.39 6.20 5.95
N GLY A 171 -7.69 6.15 6.28
CA GLY A 171 -8.40 7.22 6.97
C GLY A 171 -8.64 8.47 6.12
N GLU A 172 -8.29 8.42 4.83
CA GLU A 172 -8.38 9.51 3.86
C GLU A 172 -9.30 9.14 2.68
N GLY A 173 -10.24 8.22 2.91
CA GLY A 173 -11.31 7.89 1.97
C GLY A 173 -10.96 6.82 0.95
N LEU A 174 -9.87 6.08 1.14
CA LEU A 174 -9.57 4.86 0.38
C LEU A 174 -10.31 3.67 0.99
N TYR A 175 -11.04 2.91 0.19
CA TYR A 175 -11.82 1.75 0.62
C TYR A 175 -11.56 0.54 -0.28
N LEU A 176 -11.63 -0.65 0.32
CA LEU A 176 -11.81 -1.90 -0.43
C LEU A 176 -13.29 -2.04 -0.78
N ILE A 177 -13.58 -2.22 -2.06
CA ILE A 177 -14.94 -2.41 -2.58
C ILE A 177 -15.04 -3.83 -3.10
N GLU A 178 -15.89 -4.63 -2.47
CA GLU A 178 -16.23 -5.95 -2.98
C GLU A 178 -17.21 -5.83 -4.13
N THR A 179 -16.97 -6.59 -5.18
CA THR A 179 -17.78 -6.64 -6.38
C THR A 179 -17.70 -8.04 -7.00
N LEU A 180 -18.79 -8.50 -7.60
CA LEU A 180 -18.79 -9.72 -8.42
C LEU A 180 -18.63 -9.43 -9.91
N ALA A 181 -18.55 -8.16 -10.29
CA ALA A 181 -18.15 -7.76 -11.63
C ALA A 181 -16.67 -8.02 -11.87
N ASP A 182 -16.28 -8.13 -13.14
CA ASP A 182 -14.87 -8.12 -13.53
C ASP A 182 -14.14 -6.88 -12.94
N PRO A 183 -13.04 -7.04 -12.19
CA PRO A 183 -12.37 -5.93 -11.52
C PRO A 183 -11.85 -4.85 -12.47
N GLU A 184 -11.36 -5.23 -13.66
CA GLU A 184 -10.84 -4.26 -14.63
C GLU A 184 -11.98 -3.42 -15.22
N GLU A 185 -13.08 -4.06 -15.63
CA GLU A 185 -14.26 -3.36 -16.14
C GLU A 185 -14.93 -2.51 -15.04
N ALA A 186 -14.96 -3.00 -13.80
CA ALA A 186 -15.45 -2.24 -12.66
C ALA A 186 -14.63 -0.97 -12.41
N VAL A 187 -13.30 -1.04 -12.53
CA VAL A 187 -12.42 0.13 -12.43
C VAL A 187 -12.74 1.13 -13.55
N GLU A 188 -12.85 0.69 -14.80
CA GLU A 188 -13.17 1.58 -15.94
C GLU A 188 -14.47 2.37 -15.70
N ILE A 189 -15.51 1.70 -15.19
CA ILE A 189 -16.80 2.34 -14.89
C ILE A 189 -16.71 3.32 -13.72
N LEU A 190 -15.93 2.98 -12.70
CA LEU A 190 -15.77 3.83 -11.51
C LEU A 190 -14.94 5.07 -11.81
N GLU A 191 -13.91 4.98 -12.66
CA GLU A 191 -13.07 6.11 -13.05
C GLU A 191 -13.86 7.21 -13.79
N ASP A 192 -14.92 6.83 -14.50
CA ASP A 192 -15.81 7.78 -15.19
C ASP A 192 -16.78 8.53 -14.24
N LYS A 193 -16.84 8.18 -12.95
CA LYS A 193 -17.74 8.81 -11.98
C LYS A 193 -17.10 10.02 -11.32
N GLU A 194 -17.78 11.18 -11.39
CA GLU A 194 -17.32 12.44 -10.77
C GLU A 194 -17.05 12.36 -9.25
N VAL A 195 -17.66 11.39 -8.57
CA VAL A 195 -17.54 11.17 -7.12
C VAL A 195 -16.36 10.28 -6.72
N VAL A 196 -15.73 9.61 -7.69
CA VAL A 196 -14.55 8.77 -7.50
C VAL A 196 -13.30 9.61 -7.78
N VAL A 197 -12.39 9.68 -6.82
CA VAL A 197 -11.10 10.38 -6.96
C VAL A 197 -10.10 9.52 -7.72
N SER A 198 -10.10 8.21 -7.45
CA SER A 198 -9.31 7.20 -8.14
C SER A 198 -9.90 5.81 -7.90
N ALA A 199 -9.82 4.92 -8.88
CA ALA A 199 -10.09 3.50 -8.72
C ALA A 199 -8.90 2.68 -9.24
N GLY A 200 -8.75 1.44 -8.77
CA GLY A 200 -7.74 0.51 -9.23
C GLY A 200 -8.02 -0.90 -8.72
N VAL A 201 -7.42 -1.91 -9.34
CA VAL A 201 -7.56 -3.30 -8.89
C VAL A 201 -6.80 -3.55 -7.58
N ASP A 202 -7.31 -4.42 -6.72
CA ASP A 202 -6.64 -4.84 -5.49
C ASP A 202 -5.54 -5.85 -5.83
N THR A 203 -4.35 -5.33 -6.13
CA THR A 203 -3.22 -6.10 -6.70
C THR A 203 -2.55 -6.98 -5.66
N VAL A 204 -2.16 -8.19 -6.08
CA VAL A 204 -1.37 -9.12 -5.25
C VAL A 204 0.05 -8.61 -5.11
N VAL A 205 0.49 -8.42 -3.87
CA VAL A 205 1.89 -8.12 -3.56
C VAL A 205 2.57 -9.39 -3.07
N HIS A 206 3.62 -9.82 -3.77
CA HIS A 206 4.42 -10.95 -3.33
C HIS A 206 5.47 -10.48 -2.32
N LEU A 207 5.73 -11.32 -1.31
CA LEU A 207 6.89 -11.12 -0.44
C LEU A 207 8.14 -11.11 -1.31
N THR A 208 8.78 -9.96 -1.39
CA THR A 208 10.04 -9.77 -2.11
C THR A 208 11.09 -10.67 -1.49
N GLU A 209 11.77 -11.50 -2.29
CA GLU A 209 13.04 -12.07 -1.86
C GLU A 209 13.94 -10.91 -1.41
N ALA A 210 14.17 -10.80 -0.10
CA ALA A 210 15.19 -9.90 0.41
C ALA A 210 16.48 -10.22 -0.33
N SER A 211 17.16 -9.18 -0.84
CA SER A 211 18.30 -9.44 -1.69
C SER A 211 19.33 -10.32 -0.97
N ASN A 212 19.86 -11.32 -1.68
CA ASN A 212 20.80 -12.28 -1.11
C ASN A 212 22.23 -11.71 -1.01
N ASP A 213 22.41 -10.41 -1.27
CA ASP A 213 23.69 -9.71 -1.29
C ASP A 213 24.24 -9.56 0.15
N PRO A 214 25.43 -10.09 0.47
CA PRO A 214 25.92 -10.21 1.84
C PRO A 214 26.06 -8.89 2.60
N GLN A 215 26.24 -7.75 1.90
CA GLN A 215 26.40 -6.44 2.53
C GLN A 215 25.15 -5.57 2.51
N LEU A 216 24.00 -6.08 2.03
CA LEU A 216 22.75 -5.30 1.94
C LEU A 216 22.36 -4.67 3.28
N ASN A 217 22.50 -5.41 4.38
CA ASN A 217 22.21 -4.93 5.74
C ASN A 217 23.12 -3.76 6.20
N SER A 218 24.25 -3.52 5.53
CA SER A 218 25.14 -2.39 5.80
C SER A 218 24.79 -1.14 4.98
N GLN A 219 23.90 -1.26 3.98
CA GLN A 219 23.53 -0.19 3.06
C GLN A 219 22.32 0.61 3.57
N TRP A 220 22.51 1.31 4.69
CA TRP A 220 21.47 2.13 5.32
C TRP A 220 20.77 3.10 4.35
N GLY A 221 21.48 3.58 3.32
CA GLY A 221 20.95 4.51 2.33
C GLY A 221 19.84 3.93 1.44
N LEU A 222 19.77 2.60 1.26
CA LEU A 222 18.71 1.92 0.51
C LEU A 222 17.43 1.75 1.33
N GLY A 223 17.57 1.67 2.65
CA GLY A 223 16.45 1.48 3.57
C GLY A 223 15.51 2.69 3.65
N PRO A 224 14.48 2.60 4.50
CA PRO A 224 13.58 3.72 4.78
C PRO A 224 14.33 4.87 5.47
N ALA A 225 13.60 5.95 5.82
CA ALA A 225 14.17 7.16 6.40
C ALA A 225 15.24 6.86 7.48
N PRO A 226 16.48 7.38 7.34
CA PRO A 226 16.87 8.51 6.48
C PRO A 226 17.30 8.13 5.04
N GLY A 227 17.18 6.87 4.62
CA GLY A 227 17.49 6.42 3.27
C GLY A 227 16.41 6.79 2.24
N VAL A 228 16.61 6.32 1.01
CA VAL A 228 15.73 6.64 -0.14
C VAL A 228 14.53 5.69 -0.26
N ASN A 229 14.41 4.71 0.64
CA ASN A 229 13.37 3.69 0.62
C ASN A 229 13.29 2.95 -0.73
N ALA A 230 14.42 2.39 -1.16
CA ALA A 230 14.56 1.74 -2.48
C ALA A 230 13.82 0.40 -2.58
N PHE A 231 13.66 -0.34 -1.48
CA PHE A 231 13.10 -1.70 -1.53
C PHE A 231 11.68 -1.74 -2.11
N PRO A 232 10.70 -0.93 -1.65
CA PRO A 232 9.37 -0.91 -2.28
C PRO A 232 9.37 -0.42 -3.73
N ALA A 233 10.40 0.33 -4.14
CA ALA A 233 10.51 0.76 -5.53
C ALA A 233 10.94 -0.38 -6.46
N TRP A 234 11.76 -1.32 -5.97
CA TRP A 234 12.17 -2.50 -6.75
C TRP A 234 11.00 -3.40 -7.13
N ASP A 235 9.93 -3.39 -6.32
CA ASP A 235 8.70 -4.14 -6.55
C ASP A 235 7.94 -3.60 -7.77
N VAL A 236 8.11 -2.31 -8.07
CA VAL A 236 7.54 -1.65 -9.25
C VAL A 236 8.53 -1.73 -10.43
N THR A 237 9.79 -1.39 -10.19
CA THR A 237 10.85 -1.44 -11.21
C THR A 237 12.25 -1.34 -10.60
N THR A 238 13.21 -2.04 -11.21
CA THR A 238 14.64 -1.90 -10.92
C THR A 238 15.37 -0.95 -11.87
N GLY A 239 14.65 -0.29 -12.80
CA GLY A 239 15.20 0.63 -13.78
C GLY A 239 15.62 0.00 -15.12
N GLY A 240 15.15 -1.21 -15.42
CA GLY A 240 15.42 -1.90 -16.69
C GLY A 240 15.13 -1.04 -17.93
N GLY A 241 16.00 -1.14 -18.94
CA GLY A 241 15.87 -0.40 -20.20
C GLY A 241 16.36 1.07 -20.15
N VAL A 242 16.74 1.57 -18.98
CA VAL A 242 17.34 2.90 -18.82
C VAL A 242 18.87 2.80 -18.84
N VAL A 243 19.51 3.75 -19.52
CA VAL A 243 20.96 3.94 -19.52
C VAL A 243 21.29 5.18 -18.67
N VAL A 244 22.20 5.04 -17.72
CA VAL A 244 22.69 6.11 -16.85
C VAL A 244 24.15 6.37 -17.18
N ALA A 245 24.44 7.58 -17.67
CA ALA A 245 25.82 8.02 -17.88
C ALA A 245 26.47 8.45 -16.56
N VAL A 246 27.61 7.84 -16.22
CA VAL A 246 28.39 8.18 -15.02
C VAL A 246 29.60 8.99 -15.47
N ILE A 247 29.51 10.30 -15.30
CA ILE A 247 30.58 11.25 -15.64
C ILE A 247 31.52 11.40 -14.44
N ASP A 248 32.60 10.62 -14.40
CA ASP A 248 33.47 10.51 -13.22
C ASP A 248 34.90 10.07 -13.62
N SER A 249 35.58 9.33 -12.76
CA SER A 249 36.93 8.81 -12.91
C SER A 249 37.04 7.53 -13.75
N GLY A 250 35.92 7.03 -14.28
CA GLY A 250 35.82 5.77 -14.99
C GLY A 250 35.11 4.70 -14.17
N VAL A 251 34.99 3.48 -14.71
CA VAL A 251 34.40 2.33 -14.01
C VAL A 251 35.26 1.08 -14.21
N ASP A 252 35.43 0.26 -13.18
CA ASP A 252 36.06 -1.07 -13.30
C ASP A 252 35.14 -2.06 -14.01
N PHE A 253 35.47 -2.38 -15.27
CA PHE A 253 34.67 -3.29 -16.09
C PHE A 253 34.68 -4.75 -15.60
N GLY A 254 35.71 -5.11 -14.82
CA GLY A 254 35.89 -6.46 -14.29
C GLY A 254 35.23 -6.68 -12.93
N HIS A 255 34.65 -5.63 -12.34
CA HIS A 255 34.08 -5.73 -11.00
C HIS A 255 32.86 -6.69 -11.03
N PRO A 256 32.86 -7.76 -10.21
CA PRO A 256 31.86 -8.84 -10.33
C PRO A 256 30.44 -8.37 -10.03
N ASP A 257 30.31 -7.27 -9.28
CA ASP A 257 29.04 -6.66 -8.88
C ASP A 257 28.55 -5.56 -9.84
N LEU A 258 29.29 -5.27 -10.91
CA LEU A 258 28.97 -4.20 -11.87
C LEU A 258 29.03 -4.67 -13.33
N ALA A 259 29.87 -5.65 -13.66
CA ALA A 259 30.06 -6.14 -15.03
C ALA A 259 28.75 -6.53 -15.71
N GLY A 260 27.79 -7.07 -14.95
CA GLY A 260 26.46 -7.45 -15.42
C GLY A 260 25.59 -6.27 -15.86
N ASN A 261 25.89 -5.04 -15.41
CA ASN A 261 25.10 -3.83 -15.62
C ASN A 261 25.82 -2.77 -16.45
N LEU A 262 26.97 -3.05 -17.05
CA LEU A 262 27.61 -2.12 -17.98
C LEU A 262 26.77 -2.01 -19.27
N TRP A 263 26.65 -0.78 -19.74
CA TRP A 263 26.11 -0.48 -21.06
C TRP A 263 27.16 -0.79 -22.13
N THR A 264 26.71 -1.21 -23.31
CA THR A 264 27.58 -1.38 -24.49
C THR A 264 26.97 -0.63 -25.66
N ASN A 265 27.81 0.04 -26.44
CA ASN A 265 27.40 0.75 -27.64
C ASN A 265 27.07 -0.27 -28.73
N PRO A 266 25.79 -0.42 -29.14
CA PRO A 266 25.42 -1.36 -30.19
C PRO A 266 25.94 -0.93 -31.59
N GLY A 267 26.41 0.31 -31.72
CA GLY A 267 27.01 0.85 -32.94
C GLY A 267 28.48 0.48 -33.15
N GLU A 268 29.17 0.00 -32.11
CA GLU A 268 30.63 -0.18 -32.11
C GLU A 268 31.07 -1.64 -32.18
N VAL A 269 32.14 -1.91 -32.92
CA VAL A 269 32.89 -3.17 -32.84
C VAL A 269 34.10 -2.98 -31.93
N PRO A 270 34.18 -3.66 -30.78
CA PRO A 270 35.20 -3.38 -29.78
C PRO A 270 36.62 -3.64 -30.30
N ASN A 271 37.51 -2.67 -30.09
CA ASN A 271 38.96 -2.72 -30.34
C ASN A 271 39.33 -2.95 -31.82
N ASN A 272 38.58 -2.38 -32.76
CA ASN A 272 38.90 -2.46 -34.18
C ASN A 272 39.68 -1.22 -34.69
N GLY A 273 39.85 -0.19 -33.85
CA GLY A 273 40.57 1.04 -34.19
C GLY A 273 39.80 1.98 -35.11
N LEU A 274 38.48 1.79 -35.25
CA LEU A 274 37.58 2.57 -36.09
C LEU A 274 36.49 3.22 -35.23
N ASP A 275 35.85 4.23 -35.82
CA ASP A 275 34.62 4.85 -35.33
C ASP A 275 33.50 4.27 -36.22
N ASP A 276 32.85 3.20 -35.74
CA ASP A 276 31.94 2.39 -36.55
C ASP A 276 30.56 3.07 -36.69
N ASP A 277 30.15 3.82 -35.66
CA ASP A 277 28.89 4.56 -35.65
C ASP A 277 29.00 6.01 -36.20
N ASN A 278 30.23 6.45 -36.50
CA ASN A 278 30.59 7.79 -37.01
C ASN A 278 30.22 8.94 -36.05
N ASN A 279 30.28 8.71 -34.74
CA ASN A 279 30.00 9.73 -33.72
C ASN A 279 31.21 10.63 -33.40
N GLY A 280 32.39 10.31 -33.94
CA GLY A 280 33.65 11.04 -33.74
C GLY A 280 34.53 10.50 -32.61
N LEU A 281 34.14 9.40 -31.97
CA LEU A 281 34.83 8.73 -30.88
C LEU A 281 35.23 7.33 -31.36
N ILE A 282 36.52 7.01 -31.33
CA ILE A 282 37.03 5.72 -31.79
C ILE A 282 36.93 4.70 -30.66
N ASP A 283 36.39 3.51 -30.94
CA ASP A 283 36.28 2.37 -30.03
C ASP A 283 35.54 2.70 -28.71
N ASP A 284 34.47 3.51 -28.72
CA ASP A 284 33.72 3.93 -27.52
C ASP A 284 32.72 2.87 -27.00
N PHE A 285 33.12 1.59 -27.04
CA PHE A 285 32.26 0.43 -26.85
C PHE A 285 31.55 0.37 -25.49
N TYR A 286 32.21 0.74 -24.39
CA TYR A 286 31.55 0.86 -23.08
C TYR A 286 31.15 2.31 -22.76
N GLY A 287 31.75 3.28 -23.45
CA GLY A 287 31.77 4.71 -23.15
C GLY A 287 33.12 5.29 -23.58
N PHE A 288 33.46 6.49 -23.12
CA PHE A 288 34.66 7.19 -23.60
C PHE A 288 35.45 7.90 -22.50
N ASP A 289 36.78 7.91 -22.63
CA ASP A 289 37.70 8.68 -21.79
C ASP A 289 38.01 10.03 -22.43
N PHE A 290 37.34 11.07 -21.94
CA PHE A 290 37.57 12.45 -22.36
C PHE A 290 38.83 13.08 -21.72
N HIS A 291 39.42 12.45 -20.70
CA HIS A 291 40.67 12.89 -20.11
C HIS A 291 41.86 12.51 -20.98
N ASN A 292 41.98 11.23 -21.35
CA ASN A 292 43.08 10.71 -22.17
C ASN A 292 42.78 10.77 -23.68
N TRP A 293 41.52 10.98 -24.05
CA TRP A 293 41.02 11.03 -25.42
C TRP A 293 41.14 9.67 -26.13
N ASP A 294 40.60 8.62 -25.51
CA ASP A 294 40.51 7.27 -26.05
C ASP A 294 39.23 6.54 -25.60
N GLY A 295 38.97 5.37 -26.19
CA GLY A 295 37.79 4.54 -25.91
C GLY A 295 37.88 3.71 -24.62
N ASP A 296 38.81 3.99 -23.70
CA ASP A 296 39.02 3.22 -22.48
C ASP A 296 38.67 4.03 -21.22
N PRO A 297 37.37 4.12 -20.83
CA PRO A 297 36.95 4.80 -19.60
C PRO A 297 37.16 3.94 -18.34
N SER A 298 38.22 3.14 -18.27
CA SER A 298 38.53 2.33 -17.10
C SER A 298 38.92 3.19 -15.89
N ASP A 299 38.50 2.74 -14.71
CA ASP A 299 38.76 3.47 -13.47
C ASP A 299 40.18 3.24 -12.96
N ASP A 300 40.90 4.33 -12.69
CA ASP A 300 42.23 4.35 -12.07
C ASP A 300 42.26 5.15 -10.75
N ASN A 301 41.10 5.61 -10.26
CA ASN A 301 40.92 6.31 -9.00
C ASN A 301 40.08 5.52 -7.99
N GLY A 302 38.98 4.93 -8.45
CA GLY A 302 38.00 4.16 -7.66
C GLY A 302 36.72 4.93 -7.31
N HIS A 303 36.68 6.26 -7.47
CA HIS A 303 35.50 7.05 -7.14
C HIS A 303 34.33 6.75 -8.08
N GLY A 304 34.59 6.64 -9.39
CA GLY A 304 33.57 6.38 -10.39
C GLY A 304 32.99 4.98 -10.28
N THR A 305 33.81 3.98 -9.97
CA THR A 305 33.35 2.62 -9.63
C THR A 305 32.45 2.63 -8.40
N HIS A 306 32.79 3.40 -7.36
CA HIS A 306 31.95 3.52 -6.16
C HIS A 306 30.60 4.20 -6.47
N VAL A 307 30.61 5.27 -7.27
CA VAL A 307 29.39 5.95 -7.74
C VAL A 307 28.52 4.99 -8.56
N ALA A 308 29.11 4.28 -9.53
CA ALA A 308 28.42 3.29 -10.34
C ALA A 308 27.81 2.16 -9.49
N GLY A 309 28.54 1.65 -8.50
CA GLY A 309 28.04 0.64 -7.56
C GLY A 309 26.84 1.14 -6.74
N THR A 310 26.90 2.39 -6.28
CA THR A 310 25.77 3.00 -5.54
C THR A 310 24.52 3.10 -6.41
N ILE A 311 24.67 3.38 -7.71
CA ILE A 311 23.56 3.49 -8.65
C ILE A 311 23.03 2.10 -9.01
N ALA A 312 23.91 1.18 -9.42
CA ALA A 312 23.52 0.00 -10.20
C ALA A 312 24.37 -1.25 -9.92
N ALA A 313 24.92 -1.43 -8.71
CA ALA A 313 25.44 -2.75 -8.35
C ALA A 313 24.33 -3.81 -8.52
N VAL A 314 24.71 -4.97 -9.06
CA VAL A 314 23.77 -6.03 -9.43
C VAL A 314 23.16 -6.61 -8.16
N ALA A 315 21.86 -6.44 -7.97
CA ALA A 315 21.16 -7.06 -6.85
C ALA A 315 20.95 -8.57 -7.10
N ASN A 316 20.82 -9.33 -6.00
CA ASN A 316 20.49 -10.75 -5.99
C ASN A 316 21.54 -11.69 -6.59
N ASN A 317 22.81 -11.28 -6.62
CA ASN A 317 23.89 -12.09 -7.19
C ASN A 317 24.73 -12.84 -6.13
N ALA A 318 24.36 -12.71 -4.85
CA ALA A 318 25.04 -13.27 -3.68
C ALA A 318 26.46 -12.72 -3.46
N LEU A 319 26.76 -11.54 -4.00
CA LEU A 319 28.03 -10.84 -3.88
C LEU A 319 27.79 -9.44 -3.33
N GLY A 320 28.86 -8.83 -2.79
CA GLY A 320 28.91 -7.40 -2.57
C GLY A 320 27.66 -6.74 -1.99
N VAL A 321 27.16 -5.76 -2.74
CA VAL A 321 26.15 -4.74 -2.40
C VAL A 321 25.09 -4.67 -3.51
N ALA A 322 23.96 -4.02 -3.26
CA ALA A 322 22.98 -3.69 -4.29
C ALA A 322 22.99 -2.20 -4.66
N GLY A 323 22.73 -1.87 -5.92
CA GLY A 323 22.53 -0.48 -6.36
C GLY A 323 21.13 0.02 -6.05
N VAL A 324 20.92 1.33 -6.03
CA VAL A 324 19.57 1.93 -5.89
C VAL A 324 18.63 1.47 -7.02
N ALA A 325 19.14 1.32 -8.24
CA ALA A 325 18.41 0.87 -9.43
C ALA A 325 19.19 -0.27 -10.10
N PRO A 326 19.12 -1.51 -9.58
CA PRO A 326 20.01 -2.60 -10.00
C PRO A 326 19.73 -3.14 -11.40
N GLY A 327 18.71 -2.64 -12.11
CA GLY A 327 18.37 -3.03 -13.48
C GLY A 327 18.82 -2.03 -14.57
N VAL A 328 19.34 -0.85 -14.20
CA VAL A 328 19.82 0.13 -15.20
C VAL A 328 21.14 -0.32 -15.82
N ARG A 329 21.47 0.27 -16.98
CA ARG A 329 22.78 0.11 -17.61
C ARG A 329 23.68 1.32 -17.35
N ILE A 330 24.90 1.10 -16.89
CA ILE A 330 25.89 2.14 -16.62
C ILE A 330 26.75 2.39 -17.85
N MET A 331 26.77 3.63 -18.33
CA MET A 331 27.66 4.11 -19.38
C MET A 331 28.77 4.97 -18.73
N PRO A 332 30.01 4.46 -18.62
CA PRO A 332 31.12 5.22 -18.04
C PRO A 332 31.58 6.33 -18.97
N ILE A 333 31.66 7.56 -18.46
CA ILE A 333 32.24 8.72 -19.15
C ILE A 333 33.35 9.25 -18.27
N LYS A 334 34.60 8.97 -18.63
CA LYS A 334 35.74 9.37 -17.81
C LYS A 334 36.17 10.79 -18.14
N VAL A 335 36.30 11.63 -17.11
CA VAL A 335 36.67 13.05 -17.23
C VAL A 335 37.82 13.47 -16.31
N SER A 336 38.25 12.60 -15.39
CA SER A 336 39.33 12.87 -14.45
C SER A 336 40.46 11.86 -14.53
N ASN A 337 41.65 12.24 -14.06
CA ASN A 337 42.79 11.33 -13.90
C ASN A 337 42.72 10.47 -12.61
N ALA A 338 43.72 9.61 -12.40
CA ALA A 338 43.92 8.78 -11.21
C ALA A 338 43.88 9.53 -9.85
N ASN A 339 44.07 10.85 -9.81
CA ASN A 339 43.95 11.65 -8.59
C ASN A 339 42.58 12.31 -8.41
N GLY A 340 41.63 12.09 -9.34
CA GLY A 340 40.31 12.71 -9.37
C GLY A 340 40.33 14.19 -9.79
N ALA A 341 41.36 14.61 -10.53
CA ALA A 341 41.54 15.99 -11.01
C ALA A 341 41.31 16.14 -12.51
#